data_AF-A0A848C1Q3-F1
#
_entry.id   AF-A0A848C1Q3-F1
#
_cell.length_a   1.000
_cell.length_b   1.000
_cell.length_c   1.000
_cell.angle_alpha   90.00
_cell.angle_beta   90.00
_cell.angle_gamma   90.00
#
_symmetry.space_group_name_H-M   'P 1'
#
loop_
_entity.id
_entity.type
_entity.pdbx_description
1 polymer ?
#
loop_
_entity_poly.entity_id
_entity_poly.type
_entity_poly.pdbx_seq_one_letter_code
_entity_poly.pdbx_strand_id
1 'polypeptide(L)'
;MQEKIFRQGIYLIELITGKYFSEEQAKVYKTLLDDISEDKFIQGINNMLRERVFSNLPMPAEIRDYCLGLKEEDIAVKIALAKKNIQKALGQVGTYNDVVFDDPVIHLCIQAFGGWIALGKKPIKEYEEWLKWDFPKLYKSFSSRKNQDIPLVLEGKGDKDFKTLEYMGDKNRCLKWCEEYKAKKQLENKSVKELNLKFKMDV
;
A
#
# COMPACT_ATOMS: atom_id res chain seq x y z
N MET A 1 -4.23 20.60 4.43
CA MET A 1 -5.61 20.68 3.87
C MET A 1 -6.17 22.09 3.99
N GLN A 2 -6.86 22.61 2.96
CA GLN A 2 -7.52 23.92 3.07
C GLN A 2 -8.56 23.93 4.20
N GLU A 3 -8.59 25.02 4.99
CA GLU A 3 -9.53 25.20 6.11
C GLU A 3 -10.99 24.99 5.67
N LYS A 4 -11.35 25.54 4.51
CA LYS A 4 -12.69 25.44 3.96
C LYS A 4 -13.12 23.98 3.73
N ILE A 5 -12.23 23.16 3.17
CA ILE A 5 -12.50 21.74 2.89
C ILE A 5 -12.66 20.95 4.19
N PHE A 6 -11.76 21.18 5.15
CA PHE A 6 -11.84 20.55 6.46
C PHE A 6 -13.16 20.89 7.17
N ARG A 7 -13.52 22.18 7.24
CA ARG A 7 -14.76 22.64 7.89
C ARG A 7 -16.01 22.11 7.21
N GLN A 8 -16.03 21.97 5.88
CA GLN A 8 -17.13 21.33 5.17
C GLN A 8 -17.31 19.86 5.60
N GLY A 9 -16.21 19.10 5.72
CA GLY A 9 -16.27 17.70 6.18
C GLY A 9 -16.77 17.57 7.62
N ILE A 10 -16.27 18.42 8.52
CA ILE A 10 -16.72 18.47 9.92
C ILE A 10 -18.20 18.82 10.01
N TYR A 11 -18.66 19.84 9.27
CA TYR A 11 -20.05 20.27 9.27
C TYR A 11 -21.02 19.15 8.85
N LEU A 12 -20.65 18.33 7.86
CA LEU A 12 -21.46 17.17 7.47
C LEU A 12 -21.59 16.14 8.60
N ILE A 13 -20.51 15.88 9.34
CA ILE A 13 -20.54 15.00 10.52
C ILE A 13 -21.49 15.57 11.57
N GLU A 14 -21.39 16.87 11.85
CA GLU A 14 -22.22 17.52 12.87
C GLU A 14 -23.71 17.43 12.53
N LEU A 15 -24.06 17.72 11.28
CA LEU A 15 -25.43 17.62 10.79
C LEU A 15 -26.00 16.21 10.91
N ILE A 16 -25.26 15.19 10.49
CA ILE A 16 -25.73 13.80 10.49
C ILE A 16 -25.82 13.24 11.91
N THR A 17 -24.86 13.59 12.78
CA THR A 17 -24.82 13.07 14.16
C THR A 17 -25.68 13.87 15.15
N GLY A 18 -26.05 15.11 14.80
CA GLY A 18 -26.72 16.05 15.70
C GLY A 18 -25.84 16.53 16.85
N LYS A 19 -24.52 16.39 16.74
CA LYS A 19 -23.52 16.73 17.76
C LYS A 19 -22.51 17.69 17.17
N TYR A 20 -21.94 18.55 17.99
CA TYR A 20 -21.07 19.64 17.53
C TYR A 20 -19.67 19.50 18.12
N PHE A 21 -18.67 19.82 17.32
CA PHE A 21 -17.31 19.97 17.80
C PHE A 21 -17.14 21.34 18.45
N SER A 22 -16.40 21.42 19.55
CA SER A 22 -15.89 22.70 20.02
C SER A 22 -14.85 23.26 19.03
N GLU A 23 -14.60 24.57 19.09
CA GLU A 23 -13.56 25.24 18.32
C GLU A 23 -12.17 24.59 18.52
N GLU A 24 -11.85 24.23 19.76
CA GLU A 24 -10.60 23.55 20.14
C GLU A 24 -10.56 22.12 19.61
N GLN A 25 -11.67 21.39 19.71
CA GLN A 25 -11.77 20.03 19.16
C GLN A 25 -11.56 20.05 17.64
N ALA A 26 -12.20 20.97 16.92
CA ALA A 26 -12.02 21.11 15.48
C ALA A 26 -10.56 21.41 15.10
N LYS A 27 -9.86 22.27 15.86
CA LYS A 27 -8.43 22.56 15.65
C LYS A 27 -7.54 21.33 15.85
N VAL A 28 -7.81 20.53 16.88
CA VAL A 28 -7.08 19.28 17.12
C VAL A 28 -7.35 18.27 16.00
N TYR A 29 -8.60 18.09 15.60
CA TYR A 29 -8.97 17.21 14.48
C TYR A 29 -8.28 17.63 13.19
N LYS A 30 -8.25 18.94 12.89
CA LYS A 30 -7.55 19.46 11.71
C LYS A 30 -6.09 19.06 11.73
N THR A 31 -5.40 19.31 12.85
CA THR A 31 -3.99 18.96 13.03
C THR A 31 -3.75 17.46 12.80
N LEU A 32 -4.64 16.60 13.28
CA LEU A 32 -4.52 15.14 13.17
C LEU A 32 -4.89 14.56 11.80
N LEU A 33 -5.48 15.37 10.91
CA LEU A 33 -5.97 14.95 9.59
C LEU A 33 -5.31 15.73 8.44
N ASP A 34 -4.43 16.69 8.74
CA ASP A 34 -3.89 17.64 7.75
C ASP A 34 -2.95 16.98 6.72
N ASP A 35 -2.40 15.81 7.05
CA ASP A 35 -1.57 14.97 6.19
C ASP A 35 -2.37 14.22 5.10
N ILE A 36 -3.69 14.21 5.20
CA ILE A 36 -4.58 13.56 4.23
C ILE A 36 -4.85 14.54 3.07
N SER A 37 -4.65 14.08 1.83
CA SER A 37 -5.00 14.86 0.64
C SER A 37 -6.50 15.18 0.60
N GLU A 38 -6.88 16.36 0.11
CA GLU A 38 -8.27 16.83 0.06
C GLU A 38 -9.23 15.83 -0.58
N ASP A 39 -8.86 15.23 -1.72
CA ASP A 39 -9.69 14.22 -2.40
C ASP A 39 -10.00 13.01 -1.51
N LYS A 40 -8.99 12.51 -0.80
CA LYS A 40 -9.14 11.37 0.13
C LYS A 40 -9.96 11.72 1.35
N PHE A 41 -9.80 12.94 1.87
CA PHE A 41 -10.60 13.41 3.00
C PHE A 41 -12.08 13.50 2.62
N ILE A 42 -12.40 14.13 1.49
CA ILE A 42 -13.78 14.27 1.00
C ILE A 42 -14.39 12.88 0.73
N GLN A 43 -13.65 12.00 0.06
CA GLN A 43 -14.11 10.64 -0.19
C GLN A 43 -14.33 9.88 1.13
N GLY A 44 -13.38 9.95 2.05
CA GLY A 44 -13.45 9.26 3.35
C GLY A 44 -14.63 9.73 4.20
N ILE A 45 -14.88 11.03 4.29
CA ILE A 45 -16.03 11.57 5.02
C ILE A 45 -17.34 11.06 4.40
N ASN A 46 -17.49 11.12 3.07
CA ASN A 46 -18.69 10.63 2.39
C ASN A 46 -18.92 9.12 2.60
N ASN A 47 -17.85 8.33 2.56
CA ASN A 47 -17.92 6.88 2.79
C ASN A 47 -18.31 6.57 4.23
N MET A 48 -17.65 7.23 5.19
CA MET A 48 -17.95 7.10 6.60
C MET A 48 -19.43 7.40 6.86
N LEU A 49 -19.96 8.53 6.37
CA LEU A 49 -21.35 8.90 6.62
C LEU A 49 -22.39 7.97 5.98
N ARG A 50 -22.01 7.21 4.94
CA ARG A 50 -22.89 6.20 4.32
C ARG A 50 -22.88 4.86 5.06
N GLU A 51 -21.73 4.48 5.61
CA GLU A 51 -21.48 3.12 6.10
C GLU A 51 -21.49 3.04 7.64
N ARG A 52 -21.19 4.14 8.33
CA ARG A 52 -21.08 4.19 9.78
C ARG A 52 -22.45 4.17 10.45
N VAL A 53 -22.62 3.24 11.39
CA VAL A 53 -23.89 3.01 12.11
C VAL A 53 -24.02 3.84 13.40
N PHE A 54 -22.90 4.31 13.96
CA PHE A 54 -22.89 5.00 15.25
C PHE A 54 -23.30 6.49 15.16
N SER A 55 -23.95 7.00 16.20
CA SER A 55 -24.44 8.38 16.31
C SER A 55 -23.56 9.31 17.18
N ASN A 56 -22.40 8.83 17.63
CA ASN A 56 -21.38 9.67 18.29
C ASN A 56 -20.50 10.37 17.26
N LEU A 57 -19.79 11.43 17.70
CA LEU A 57 -18.75 12.02 16.85
C LEU A 57 -17.65 10.97 16.60
N PRO A 58 -17.24 10.76 15.34
CA PRO A 58 -16.17 9.84 15.02
C PRO A 58 -14.83 10.35 15.55
N MET A 59 -13.98 9.44 16.00
CA MET A 59 -12.62 9.78 16.42
C MET A 59 -11.75 10.09 15.19
N PRO A 60 -10.66 10.87 15.33
CA PRO A 60 -9.76 11.13 14.21
C PRO A 60 -9.23 9.84 13.58
N ALA A 61 -8.91 8.82 14.39
CA ALA A 61 -8.46 7.51 13.89
C ALA A 61 -9.51 6.83 13.00
N GLU A 62 -10.78 6.90 13.37
CA GLU A 62 -11.89 6.34 12.58
C GLU A 62 -12.05 7.10 11.25
N ILE A 63 -12.01 8.44 11.28
CA ILE A 63 -12.02 9.25 10.05
C ILE A 63 -10.84 8.86 9.16
N ARG A 64 -9.65 8.67 9.73
CA ARG A 64 -8.46 8.23 9.00
C ARG A 64 -8.66 6.87 8.34
N ASP A 65 -9.28 5.92 9.01
CA ASP A 65 -9.54 4.60 8.44
C ASP A 65 -10.44 4.70 7.20
N TYR A 66 -11.46 5.55 7.21
CA TYR A 66 -12.29 5.78 6.02
C TYR A 66 -11.58 6.60 4.92
N CYS A 67 -10.67 7.51 5.27
CA CYS A 67 -9.95 8.35 4.31
C CYS A 67 -8.75 7.63 3.67
N LEU A 68 -8.10 6.74 4.42
CA LEU A 68 -6.83 6.10 4.05
C LEU A 68 -6.98 4.60 3.84
N GLY A 69 -8.02 3.98 4.40
CA GLY A 69 -8.34 2.59 4.17
C GLY A 69 -8.68 2.35 2.71
N LEU A 70 -8.22 1.21 2.19
CA LEU A 70 -8.72 0.70 0.92
C LEU A 70 -10.08 0.07 1.22
N LYS A 71 -11.15 0.49 0.54
CA LYS A 71 -12.43 -0.24 0.66
C LYS A 71 -12.22 -1.70 0.26
N GLU A 72 -13.01 -2.60 0.83
CA GLU A 72 -12.99 -4.02 0.44
C GLU A 72 -13.20 -4.18 -1.09
N GLU A 73 -14.05 -3.31 -1.67
CA GLU A 73 -14.28 -3.19 -3.11
C GLU A 73 -13.02 -2.72 -3.88
N ASP A 74 -12.32 -1.71 -3.37
CA ASP A 74 -11.06 -1.22 -3.96
C ASP A 74 -9.95 -2.27 -3.87
N ILE A 75 -9.91 -3.03 -2.77
CA ILE A 75 -8.99 -4.16 -2.58
C ILE A 75 -9.31 -5.26 -3.59
N ALA A 76 -10.59 -5.61 -3.80
CA ALA A 76 -10.99 -6.62 -4.76
C ALA A 76 -10.58 -6.25 -6.19
N VAL A 77 -10.77 -4.99 -6.59
CA VAL A 77 -10.34 -4.46 -7.90
C VAL A 77 -8.81 -4.53 -8.04
N LYS A 78 -8.06 -4.11 -7.01
CA LYS A 78 -6.59 -4.20 -7.00
C LYS A 78 -6.10 -5.64 -7.11
N ILE A 79 -6.71 -6.57 -6.37
CA ILE A 79 -6.39 -8.00 -6.45
C ILE A 79 -6.63 -8.50 -7.88
N ALA A 80 -7.75 -8.16 -8.51
CA ALA A 80 -8.04 -8.57 -9.88
C ALA A 80 -7.01 -8.03 -10.88
N LEU A 81 -6.65 -6.75 -10.77
CA LEU A 81 -5.61 -6.12 -11.61
C LEU A 81 -4.24 -6.76 -11.39
N ALA A 82 -3.89 -7.03 -10.14
CA ALA A 82 -2.63 -7.67 -9.77
C ALA A 82 -2.52 -9.09 -10.36
N LYS A 83 -3.58 -9.90 -10.26
CA LYS A 83 -3.64 -11.23 -10.90
C LYS A 83 -3.42 -11.15 -12.41
N LYS A 84 -4.09 -10.19 -13.07
CA LYS A 84 -3.93 -9.94 -14.52
C LYS A 84 -2.50 -9.55 -14.88
N ASN A 85 -1.87 -8.68 -14.10
CA ASN A 85 -0.48 -8.29 -14.31
C ASN A 85 0.47 -9.48 -14.16
N ILE A 86 0.28 -10.32 -13.14
CA ILE A 86 1.08 -11.55 -12.94
C ILE A 86 0.94 -12.50 -14.14
N GLN A 87 -0.28 -12.76 -14.59
CA GLN A 87 -0.55 -13.61 -15.76
C GLN A 87 0.11 -13.05 -17.02
N LYS A 88 -0.04 -11.74 -17.27
CA LYS A 88 0.58 -11.06 -18.41
C LYS A 88 2.11 -11.14 -18.35
N ALA A 89 2.70 -10.94 -17.17
CA ALA A 89 4.13 -11.02 -16.96
C ALA A 89 4.68 -12.43 -17.25
N LEU A 90 4.02 -13.47 -16.74
CA LEU A 90 4.43 -14.85 -17.03
C LEU A 90 4.35 -15.17 -18.53
N GLY A 91 3.32 -14.69 -19.22
CA GLY A 91 3.14 -14.91 -20.65
C GLY A 91 4.09 -14.11 -21.55
N GLN A 92 4.46 -12.88 -21.15
CA GLN A 92 5.27 -11.97 -21.98
C GLN A 92 6.76 -12.00 -21.64
N VAL A 93 7.08 -12.03 -20.34
CA VAL A 93 8.45 -11.96 -19.81
C VAL A 93 9.00 -13.36 -19.56
N GLY A 94 8.13 -14.29 -19.12
CA GLY A 94 8.56 -15.60 -18.66
C GLY A 94 9.39 -15.54 -17.38
N THR A 95 10.06 -16.64 -17.05
CA THR A 95 10.87 -16.77 -15.81
C THR A 95 12.36 -16.53 -15.99
N TYR A 96 12.81 -16.19 -17.20
CA TYR A 96 14.23 -15.97 -17.49
C TYR A 96 14.67 -14.53 -17.21
N ASN A 97 13.80 -13.56 -17.44
CA ASN A 97 14.09 -12.15 -17.21
C ASN A 97 13.60 -11.69 -15.84
N ASP A 98 14.21 -10.61 -15.37
CA ASP A 98 13.83 -9.96 -14.13
C ASP A 98 12.56 -9.14 -14.34
N VAL A 99 11.71 -9.05 -13.32
CA VAL A 99 10.46 -8.30 -13.42
C VAL A 99 10.24 -7.34 -12.25
N VAL A 100 9.69 -6.17 -12.56
CA VAL A 100 9.25 -5.18 -11.58
C VAL A 100 7.80 -4.79 -11.87
N PHE A 101 6.91 -5.17 -10.97
CA PHE A 101 5.52 -4.71 -10.97
C PHE A 101 5.39 -3.29 -10.41
N ASP A 102 4.45 -2.53 -10.95
CA ASP A 102 4.08 -1.19 -10.49
C ASP A 102 3.39 -1.19 -9.12
N ASP A 103 2.82 -2.34 -8.75
CA ASP A 103 2.30 -2.63 -7.42
C ASP A 103 3.32 -3.43 -6.59
N PRO A 104 3.97 -2.82 -5.59
CA PRO A 104 4.97 -3.49 -4.76
C PRO A 104 4.40 -4.63 -3.90
N VAL A 105 3.08 -4.66 -3.65
CA VAL A 105 2.45 -5.76 -2.89
C VAL A 105 2.53 -7.08 -3.66
N ILE A 106 2.54 -7.04 -4.99
CA ILE A 106 2.73 -8.22 -5.84
C ILE A 106 4.06 -8.89 -5.55
N HIS A 107 5.12 -8.11 -5.35
CA HIS A 107 6.46 -8.64 -5.06
C HIS A 107 6.48 -9.42 -3.75
N LEU A 108 5.83 -8.90 -2.71
CA LEU A 108 5.70 -9.58 -1.42
C LEU A 108 4.90 -10.89 -1.55
N CYS A 109 3.80 -10.88 -2.30
CA CYS A 109 3.00 -12.09 -2.53
C CYS A 109 3.80 -13.16 -3.28
N ILE A 110 4.53 -12.78 -4.33
CA ILE A 110 5.34 -13.72 -5.12
C ILE A 110 6.51 -14.23 -4.28
N GLN A 111 7.17 -13.37 -3.49
CA GLN A 111 8.22 -13.78 -2.58
C GLN A 111 7.72 -14.81 -1.55
N ALA A 112 6.54 -14.58 -0.97
CA ALA A 112 5.89 -15.52 -0.05
C ALA A 112 5.54 -16.86 -0.72
N PHE A 113 5.36 -16.87 -2.05
CA PHE A 113 5.15 -18.09 -2.85
C PHE A 113 6.44 -18.77 -3.31
N GLY A 114 7.62 -18.26 -2.91
CA GLY A 114 8.92 -18.84 -3.26
C GLY A 114 9.64 -18.12 -4.42
N GLY A 115 9.16 -16.94 -4.81
CA GLY A 115 9.79 -16.09 -5.82
C GLY A 115 9.31 -16.35 -7.26
N TRP A 116 9.83 -15.55 -8.19
CA TRP A 116 9.37 -15.50 -9.58
C TRP A 116 9.62 -16.78 -10.36
N ILE A 117 10.80 -17.36 -10.19
CA ILE A 117 11.16 -18.63 -10.84
C ILE A 117 10.27 -19.77 -10.33
N ALA A 118 9.98 -19.80 -9.03
CA ALA A 118 9.11 -20.82 -8.45
C ALA A 118 7.68 -20.67 -9.00
N LEU A 119 7.15 -19.45 -9.01
CA LEU A 119 5.82 -19.15 -9.54
C LEU A 119 5.62 -19.69 -10.95
N GLY A 120 6.54 -19.41 -11.88
CA GLY A 120 6.41 -19.86 -13.26
C GLY A 120 6.81 -21.31 -13.54
N LYS A 121 7.34 -22.05 -12.55
CA LYS A 121 7.61 -23.49 -12.66
C LYS A 121 6.50 -24.37 -12.09
N LYS A 122 5.54 -23.78 -11.37
CA LYS A 122 4.47 -24.52 -10.71
C LYS A 122 3.54 -25.16 -11.74
N PRO A 123 3.01 -26.36 -11.47
CA PRO A 123 1.96 -26.94 -12.29
C PRO A 123 0.78 -25.97 -12.39
N ILE A 124 0.15 -25.91 -13.57
CA ILE A 124 -0.93 -24.94 -13.84
C ILE A 124 -2.03 -24.97 -12.78
N LYS A 125 -2.42 -26.16 -12.32
CA LYS A 125 -3.42 -26.35 -11.27
C LYS A 125 -3.02 -25.69 -9.94
N GLU A 126 -1.78 -25.90 -9.49
CA GLU A 126 -1.29 -25.35 -8.23
C GLU A 126 -1.16 -23.81 -8.32
N TYR A 127 -0.72 -23.31 -9.47
CA TYR A 127 -0.69 -21.88 -9.76
C TYR A 127 -2.09 -21.24 -9.73
N GLU A 128 -3.08 -21.87 -10.38
CA GLU A 128 -4.46 -21.41 -10.40
C GLU A 128 -5.11 -21.44 -9.01
N GLU A 129 -4.87 -22.52 -8.24
CA GLU A 129 -5.33 -22.65 -6.86
C GLU A 129 -4.74 -21.55 -5.97
N TRP A 130 -3.43 -21.31 -6.06
CA TRP A 130 -2.77 -20.24 -5.32
C TRP A 130 -3.34 -18.86 -5.69
N LEU A 131 -3.47 -18.56 -7.00
CA LEU A 131 -4.07 -17.31 -7.45
C LEU A 131 -5.50 -17.15 -6.94
N LYS A 132 -6.27 -18.23 -6.86
CA LYS A 132 -7.66 -18.20 -6.40
C LYS A 132 -7.78 -17.99 -4.91
N TRP A 133 -7.00 -18.72 -4.10
CA TRP A 133 -7.25 -18.87 -2.66
C TRP A 133 -6.25 -18.16 -1.77
N ASP A 134 -4.97 -18.21 -2.10
CA ASP A 134 -3.90 -17.73 -1.24
C ASP A 134 -3.50 -16.30 -1.59
N PHE A 135 -3.35 -16.00 -2.88
CA PHE A 135 -2.98 -14.66 -3.35
C PHE A 135 -3.88 -13.56 -2.79
N PRO A 136 -5.23 -13.66 -2.81
CA PRO A 136 -6.08 -12.61 -2.25
C PRO A 136 -5.85 -12.39 -0.74
N LYS A 137 -5.60 -13.46 0.02
CA LYS A 137 -5.34 -13.38 1.48
C LYS A 137 -3.99 -12.72 1.75
N LEU A 138 -2.96 -13.13 1.02
CA LEU A 138 -1.62 -12.54 1.10
C LEU A 138 -1.65 -11.06 0.71
N TYR A 139 -2.31 -10.72 -0.40
CA TYR A 139 -2.40 -9.36 -0.89
C TYR A 139 -3.07 -8.44 0.13
N LYS A 140 -4.19 -8.86 0.72
CA LYS A 140 -4.88 -8.11 1.81
C LYS A 140 -3.97 -7.91 3.02
N SER A 141 -3.31 -8.99 3.46
CA SER A 141 -2.40 -8.96 4.61
C SER A 141 -1.21 -8.03 4.38
N PHE A 142 -0.61 -8.05 3.19
CA PHE A 142 0.53 -7.19 2.87
C PHE A 142 0.13 -5.73 2.60
N SER A 143 -1.08 -5.49 2.07
CA SER A 143 -1.60 -4.13 1.85
C SER A 143 -1.81 -3.34 3.15
N SER A 144 -2.02 -4.02 4.28
CA SER A 144 -2.24 -3.37 5.58
C SER A 144 -0.96 -3.21 6.43
N ARG A 145 0.16 -3.81 6.04
CA ARG A 145 1.43 -3.81 6.81
C ARG A 145 2.41 -2.77 6.30
N LYS A 146 2.97 -1.94 7.19
CA LYS A 146 3.86 -0.82 6.83
C LYS A 146 5.38 -1.12 6.81
N ASN A 147 5.82 -2.24 7.40
CA ASN A 147 7.26 -2.53 7.64
C ASN A 147 7.74 -3.86 7.03
N GLN A 148 7.30 -4.18 5.81
CA GLN A 148 7.77 -5.39 5.11
C GLN A 148 9.02 -5.08 4.28
N ASP A 149 9.92 -6.05 4.19
CA ASP A 149 11.05 -5.98 3.28
C ASP A 149 10.58 -6.38 1.87
N ILE A 150 10.55 -5.40 0.96
CA ILE A 150 9.97 -5.57 -0.37
C ILE A 150 11.13 -5.84 -1.33
N PRO A 151 11.16 -7.00 -2.02
CA PRO A 151 12.08 -7.21 -3.12
C PRO A 151 11.86 -6.13 -4.16
N LEU A 152 12.91 -5.38 -4.50
CA LEU A 152 12.83 -4.34 -5.53
C LEU A 152 12.65 -4.93 -6.93
N VAL A 153 13.22 -6.12 -7.12
CA VAL A 153 13.22 -6.86 -8.38
C VAL A 153 12.94 -8.31 -8.05
N LEU A 154 12.08 -8.92 -8.85
CA LEU A 154 11.86 -10.35 -8.83
C LEU A 154 12.80 -11.01 -9.84
N GLU A 155 13.82 -11.69 -9.32
CA GLU A 155 14.90 -12.21 -10.16
C GLU A 155 14.45 -13.40 -11.02
N GLY A 156 14.77 -13.32 -12.31
CA GLY A 156 14.65 -14.41 -13.28
C GLY A 156 15.84 -15.37 -13.23
N LYS A 157 15.67 -16.52 -13.89
CA LYS A 157 16.67 -17.60 -13.98
C LYS A 157 17.83 -17.27 -14.93
N GLY A 158 17.65 -16.30 -15.84
CA GLY A 158 18.64 -15.94 -16.84
C GLY A 158 19.96 -15.50 -16.22
N ASP A 159 21.03 -15.63 -16.99
CA ASP A 159 22.33 -15.14 -16.57
C ASP A 159 22.29 -13.61 -16.42
N LYS A 160 23.01 -13.08 -15.43
CA LYS A 160 22.98 -11.65 -15.07
C LYS A 160 23.41 -10.75 -16.21
N ASP A 161 24.31 -11.22 -17.06
CA ASP A 161 24.84 -10.44 -18.19
C ASP A 161 23.86 -10.38 -19.37
N PHE A 162 22.86 -11.26 -19.41
CA PHE A 162 21.95 -11.42 -20.56
C PHE A 162 20.48 -11.19 -20.22
N LYS A 163 20.09 -11.26 -18.94
CA LYS A 163 18.70 -11.05 -18.53
C LYS A 163 18.31 -9.58 -18.66
N THR A 164 17.13 -9.33 -19.20
CA THR A 164 16.54 -7.99 -19.22
C THR A 164 15.75 -7.73 -17.94
N LEU A 165 15.55 -6.44 -17.63
CA LEU A 165 14.67 -5.98 -16.57
C LEU A 165 13.37 -5.44 -17.18
N GLU A 166 12.28 -6.16 -16.99
CA GLU A 166 10.97 -5.81 -17.55
C GLU A 166 10.06 -5.15 -16.51
N TYR A 167 9.34 -4.12 -16.93
CA TYR A 167 8.40 -3.38 -16.09
C TYR A 167 6.96 -3.77 -16.42
N MET A 168 6.21 -4.20 -15.41
CA MET A 168 4.84 -4.66 -15.57
C MET A 168 3.86 -3.68 -14.93
N GLY A 169 3.02 -3.09 -15.77
CA GLY A 169 2.08 -2.02 -15.40
C GLY A 169 2.61 -0.65 -15.82
N ASP A 170 2.40 0.37 -14.99
CA ASP A 170 2.91 1.72 -15.24
C ASP A 170 4.41 1.81 -14.87
N LYS A 171 5.27 1.95 -15.89
CA LYS A 171 6.73 2.04 -15.72
C LYS A 171 7.16 3.18 -14.80
N ASN A 172 6.51 4.34 -14.85
CA ASN A 172 6.87 5.48 -13.99
C ASN A 172 6.55 5.16 -12.54
N ARG A 173 5.44 4.47 -12.28
CA ARG A 173 5.12 3.99 -10.93
C ARG A 173 6.14 2.98 -10.44
N CYS A 174 6.58 2.02 -11.28
CA CYS A 174 7.65 1.10 -10.93
C CYS A 174 8.91 1.83 -10.47
N LEU A 175 9.40 2.77 -11.29
CA LEU A 175 10.61 3.53 -11.01
C LEU A 175 10.47 4.33 -9.71
N LYS A 176 9.36 5.07 -9.59
CA LYS A 176 9.08 5.92 -8.43
C LYS A 176 9.10 5.14 -7.12
N TRP A 177 8.34 4.05 -7.01
CA TRP A 177 8.27 3.32 -5.74
C TRP A 177 9.60 2.64 -5.41
N CYS A 178 10.34 2.13 -6.42
CA CYS A 178 11.66 1.55 -6.21
C CYS A 178 12.66 2.58 -5.67
N GLU A 179 12.66 3.79 -6.22
CA GLU A 179 13.52 4.90 -5.78
C GLU A 179 13.17 5.34 -4.34
N GLU A 180 11.89 5.57 -4.07
CA GLU A 180 11.39 5.94 -2.74
C GLU A 180 11.75 4.87 -1.69
N TYR A 181 11.61 3.59 -2.03
CA TYR A 181 11.92 2.48 -1.14
C TYR A 181 13.43 2.38 -0.84
N LYS A 182 14.28 2.53 -1.87
CA LYS A 182 15.75 2.58 -1.71
C LYS A 182 16.16 3.74 -0.80
N ALA A 183 15.60 4.93 -1.03
CA ALA A 183 15.91 6.11 -0.23
C ALA A 183 15.52 5.90 1.25
N LYS A 184 14.31 5.37 1.49
CA LYS A 184 13.84 5.04 2.85
C LYS A 184 14.78 4.06 3.56
N LYS A 185 15.17 2.96 2.91
CA LYS A 185 16.09 1.96 3.48
C LYS A 185 17.48 2.53 3.76
N GLN A 186 17.99 3.42 2.92
CA GLN A 186 19.27 4.09 3.16
C GLN A 186 19.20 5.02 4.38
N LEU A 187 18.10 5.77 4.55
CA LEU A 187 17.88 6.62 5.72
C LEU A 187 17.77 5.78 7.00
N GLU A 188 16.99 4.69 6.99
CA GLU A 188 16.88 3.75 8.12
C GLU A 188 18.26 3.20 8.52
N ASN A 189 19.06 2.77 7.56
CA ASN A 189 20.40 2.26 7.81
C ASN A 189 21.37 3.33 8.37
N LYS A 190 21.25 4.59 7.93
CA LYS A 190 22.05 5.70 8.49
C LYS A 190 21.66 5.99 9.94
N SER A 191 20.37 6.08 10.23
CA SER A 191 19.87 6.31 11.60
C SER A 191 20.31 5.22 12.57
N VAL A 192 20.28 3.95 12.15
CA VAL A 192 20.75 2.81 12.97
C VAL A 192 22.27 2.92 13.22
N LYS A 193 23.06 3.31 12.22
CA LYS A 193 24.51 3.50 12.37
C LYS A 193 24.84 4.64 13.35
N GLU A 194 24.14 5.77 13.27
CA GLU A 194 24.33 6.92 14.15
C GLU A 194 23.96 6.60 15.61
N LEU A 195 22.87 5.87 15.83
CA LEU A 195 22.49 5.36 17.15
C LEU A 195 23.59 4.45 17.72
N ASN A 196 24.07 3.48 16.94
CA ASN A 196 25.13 2.57 17.37
C ASN A 196 26.47 3.27 17.64
N LEU A 197 26.76 4.40 16.98
CA LEU A 197 27.94 5.22 17.28
C LEU A 197 27.81 5.93 18.63
N LYS A 198 26.64 6.52 18.93
CA LYS A 198 26.38 7.16 20.22
C LYS A 198 26.54 6.18 21.39
N PHE A 199 25.93 5.00 21.29
CA PHE A 199 26.04 3.96 22.34
C PHE A 199 27.47 3.42 22.53
N LYS A 200 28.37 3.57 21.56
CA LYS A 200 29.79 3.20 21.70
C LYS A 200 30.66 4.29 22.33
N MET A 201 30.19 5.54 22.37
CA MET A 201 30.90 6.66 22.98
C MET A 201 30.56 6.86 24.46
N ASP A 202 29.46 6.24 24.93
CA ASP A 202 28.98 6.28 26.32
C ASP A 202 29.49 5.09 27.18
N VAL A 203 30.54 4.37 26.73
CA VAL A 203 31.21 3.26 27.44
C VAL A 203 32.69 3.55 27.64
#